data_AF-A0A7S2LAY4-F1
#
_entry.id   AF-A0A7S2LAY4-F1
#
_cell.length_a   1.000
_cell.length_b   1.000
_cell.length_c   1.000
_cell.angle_alpha   90.00
_cell.angle_beta   90.00
_cell.angle_gamma   90.00
#
_symmetry.space_group_name_H-M   'P 1'
#
loop_
_entity.id
_entity.type
_entity.pdbx_description
1 polymer ?
#
loop_
_entity_poly.entity_id
_entity_poly.type
_entity_poly.pdbx_seq_one_letter_code
_entity_poly.pdbx_strand_id
1 'polypeptide(L)'
;RCVVACAGPYAEYGEGVLRACVECGTHYVDITAEIPWVETMLGKYGDEAAKNGVSIVNMGGYDSVPPDLSTFLAAQRMRADGETLGRFEAFIGGDSGLPTGTVNTMVAGINQVKGRVLRAVTLGACGTPPAPAPEPRAPYAPKSESSTMQRNLMWSLVPGFSSMGRQVCAPHFMAPFNVHVVHRTAAAEGYPGLQYRERLKMPCGPASLFGLLPTA
;
A
#
# COMPACT_ATOMS: atom_id res chain seq x y z
N ARG A 1 7.69 -19.43 16.64
CA ARG A 1 6.87 -18.45 17.42
C ARG A 1 6.62 -17.24 16.54
N CYS A 2 5.54 -16.50 16.74
CA CYS A 2 5.21 -15.33 15.93
C CYS A 2 4.66 -14.19 16.79
N VAL A 3 5.08 -12.96 16.53
CA VAL A 3 4.48 -11.73 17.05
C VAL A 3 3.61 -11.12 15.98
N VAL A 4 2.36 -10.81 16.33
CA VAL A 4 1.40 -10.14 15.45
C VAL A 4 1.18 -8.72 15.98
N ALA A 5 1.76 -7.73 15.30
CA ALA A 5 1.69 -6.33 15.68
C ALA A 5 0.49 -5.65 15.00
N CYS A 6 -0.59 -5.47 15.76
CA CYS A 6 -1.85 -4.89 15.27
C CYS A 6 -2.04 -3.40 15.62
N ALA A 7 -1.04 -2.76 16.24
CA ALA A 7 -1.13 -1.38 16.70
C ALA A 7 0.11 -0.59 16.28
N GLY A 8 -0.12 0.51 15.59
CA GLY A 8 0.88 1.53 15.27
C GLY A 8 0.77 2.76 16.20
N PRO A 9 1.49 3.86 15.89
CA PRO A 9 2.31 4.08 14.69
C PRO A 9 3.60 3.25 14.69
N TYR A 10 3.88 2.57 13.59
CA TYR A 10 4.98 1.60 13.51
C TYR A 10 6.34 2.29 13.39
N ALA A 11 6.43 3.40 12.67
CA ALA A 11 7.66 4.19 12.55
C ALA A 11 8.20 4.69 13.90
N GLU A 12 7.33 4.90 14.89
CA GLU A 12 7.72 5.39 16.22
C GLU A 12 8.03 4.24 17.18
N TYR A 13 7.21 3.19 17.20
CA TYR A 13 7.25 2.17 18.26
C TYR A 13 7.61 0.76 17.77
N GLY A 14 7.60 0.51 16.46
CA GLY A 14 7.70 -0.83 15.88
C GLY A 14 9.11 -1.44 15.91
N GLU A 15 10.17 -0.61 15.94
CA GLU A 15 11.55 -1.09 15.70
C GLU A 15 12.05 -2.00 16.82
N GLY A 16 11.77 -1.64 18.06
CA GLY A 16 12.16 -2.45 19.20
C GLY A 16 11.56 -3.86 19.14
N VAL A 17 10.29 -3.96 18.73
CA VAL A 17 9.57 -5.23 18.63
C VAL A 17 10.13 -6.08 17.48
N LEU A 18 10.28 -5.49 16.28
CA LEU A 18 10.77 -6.21 15.11
C LEU A 18 12.22 -6.67 15.32
N ARG A 19 13.09 -5.80 15.85
CA ARG A 19 14.48 -6.16 16.18
C ARG A 19 14.52 -7.33 17.16
N ALA A 20 13.76 -7.27 18.25
CA ALA A 20 13.73 -8.37 19.23
C ALA A 20 13.24 -9.68 18.61
N CYS A 21 12.29 -9.63 17.68
CA CYS A 21 11.84 -10.80 16.93
C CYS A 21 12.99 -11.43 16.12
N VAL A 22 13.78 -10.62 15.42
CA VAL A 22 14.92 -11.08 14.62
C VAL A 22 16.04 -11.67 15.50
N GLU A 23 16.39 -10.99 16.59
CA GLU A 23 17.42 -11.44 17.54
C GLU A 23 17.02 -12.75 18.26
N CYS A 24 15.74 -12.93 18.56
CA CYS A 24 15.23 -14.09 19.30
C CYS A 24 14.71 -15.23 18.41
N GLY A 25 14.89 -15.17 17.08
CA GLY A 25 14.42 -16.22 16.18
C GLY A 25 12.89 -16.36 16.13
N THR A 26 12.15 -15.25 16.25
CA THR A 26 10.69 -15.20 16.29
C THR A 26 10.15 -14.49 15.05
N HIS A 27 9.15 -15.05 14.39
CA HIS A 27 8.52 -14.44 13.22
C HIS A 27 7.77 -13.16 13.59
N TYR A 28 7.66 -12.24 12.65
CA TYR A 28 6.99 -10.96 12.84
C TYR A 28 5.96 -10.74 11.73
N VAL A 29 4.75 -10.35 12.10
CA VAL A 29 3.67 -9.97 11.19
C VAL A 29 3.09 -8.63 11.65
N ASP A 30 2.81 -7.71 10.73
CA ASP A 30 2.08 -6.48 11.04
C ASP A 30 0.99 -6.15 10.01
N ILE A 31 0.17 -5.15 10.33
CA ILE A 31 -0.88 -4.60 9.47
C ILE A 31 -0.57 -3.16 9.04
N THR A 32 0.71 -2.80 8.95
CA THR A 32 1.13 -1.42 8.67
C THR A 32 0.71 -0.97 7.27
N ALA A 33 0.48 0.33 7.10
CA ALA A 33 0.38 1.00 5.80
C ALA A 33 1.54 1.99 5.59
N GLU A 34 2.61 1.90 6.39
CA GLU A 34 3.72 2.85 6.40
C GLU A 34 4.86 2.36 5.49
N ILE A 35 4.78 2.62 4.17
CA ILE A 35 5.80 2.14 3.20
C ILE A 35 7.24 2.53 3.60
N PRO A 36 7.54 3.78 4.00
CA PRO A 36 8.91 4.15 4.39
C PRO A 36 9.42 3.38 5.62
N TRP A 37 8.52 3.03 6.54
CA TRP A 37 8.82 2.21 7.69
C TRP A 37 9.22 0.79 7.24
N VAL A 38 8.42 0.18 6.36
CA VAL A 38 8.70 -1.16 5.82
C VAL A 38 10.04 -1.21 5.09
N GLU A 39 10.31 -0.25 4.22
CA GLU A 39 11.61 -0.13 3.52
C GLU A 39 12.78 0.00 4.51
N THR A 40 12.58 0.79 5.56
CA THR A 40 13.58 0.97 6.62
C THR A 40 13.85 -0.34 7.35
N MET A 41 12.82 -1.08 7.73
CA MET A 41 12.95 -2.33 8.49
C MET A 41 13.54 -3.47 7.66
N LEU A 42 13.07 -3.65 6.42
CA LEU A 42 13.65 -4.66 5.54
C LEU A 42 15.11 -4.35 5.21
N GLY A 43 15.45 -3.07 5.04
CA GLY A 43 16.84 -2.66 4.83
C GLY A 43 17.74 -2.83 6.05
N LYS A 44 17.23 -2.70 7.29
CA LYS A 44 18.01 -2.92 8.52
C LYS A 44 18.13 -4.41 8.88
N TYR A 45 17.03 -5.15 8.77
CA TYR A 45 16.89 -6.45 9.42
C TYR A 45 16.57 -7.59 8.45
N GLY A 46 16.30 -7.33 7.17
CA GLY A 46 15.90 -8.37 6.22
C GLY A 46 16.94 -9.47 6.04
N ASP A 47 18.21 -9.11 5.86
CA ASP A 47 19.31 -10.07 5.69
C ASP A 47 19.58 -10.88 6.96
N GLU A 48 19.49 -10.22 8.12
CA GLU A 48 19.67 -10.89 9.42
C GLU A 48 18.51 -11.84 9.72
N ALA A 49 17.28 -11.40 9.46
CA ALA A 49 16.10 -12.23 9.60
C ALA A 49 16.19 -13.48 8.72
N ALA A 50 16.62 -13.34 7.45
CA ALA A 50 16.84 -14.47 6.56
C ALA A 50 17.89 -15.45 7.08
N LYS A 51 19.03 -14.95 7.59
CA LYS A 51 20.08 -15.78 8.22
C LYS A 51 19.57 -16.53 9.46
N ASN A 52 18.71 -15.89 10.25
CA ASN A 52 18.15 -16.45 11.48
C ASN A 52 16.90 -17.33 11.24
N GLY A 53 16.47 -17.51 9.99
CA GLY A 53 15.25 -18.26 9.67
C GLY A 53 13.96 -17.57 10.13
N VAL A 54 14.00 -16.24 10.28
CA VAL A 54 12.88 -15.40 10.72
C VAL A 54 12.17 -14.79 9.52
N SER A 55 10.88 -15.08 9.38
CA SER A 55 10.00 -14.37 8.44
C SER A 55 9.53 -13.04 9.01
N ILE A 56 9.66 -11.98 8.21
CA ILE A 56 9.07 -10.66 8.44
C ILE A 56 7.98 -10.47 7.38
N VAL A 57 6.73 -10.31 7.80
CA VAL A 57 5.56 -10.10 6.93
C VAL A 57 4.91 -8.77 7.28
N ASN A 58 5.23 -7.73 6.50
CA ASN A 58 4.57 -6.45 6.64
C ASN A 58 3.27 -6.40 5.83
N MET A 59 2.33 -5.55 6.25
CA MET A 59 1.07 -5.32 5.51
C MET A 59 0.21 -6.60 5.38
N GLY A 60 0.25 -7.50 6.37
CA GLY A 60 -0.51 -8.76 6.42
C GLY A 60 -1.98 -8.58 6.83
N GLY A 61 -2.56 -7.40 6.60
CA GLY A 61 -3.93 -7.07 6.99
C GLY A 61 -4.98 -7.41 5.94
N TYR A 62 -6.25 -7.37 6.33
CA TYR A 62 -7.40 -7.58 5.42
C TYR A 62 -7.41 -6.60 4.24
N ASP A 63 -6.87 -5.40 4.40
CA ASP A 63 -6.87 -4.43 3.31
C ASP A 63 -5.85 -4.74 2.21
N SER A 64 -4.79 -5.50 2.50
CA SER A 64 -3.69 -5.76 1.56
C SER A 64 -3.63 -7.22 1.10
N VAL A 65 -4.00 -8.18 1.96
CA VAL A 65 -3.90 -9.62 1.63
C VAL A 65 -4.87 -10.05 0.52
N PRO A 66 -6.18 -9.75 0.57
CA PRO A 66 -7.12 -10.11 -0.50
C PRO A 66 -6.73 -9.56 -1.88
N PRO A 67 -6.39 -8.26 -2.07
CA PRO A 67 -6.01 -7.78 -3.39
C PRO A 67 -4.71 -8.41 -3.92
N ASP A 68 -3.71 -8.60 -3.07
CA ASP A 68 -2.45 -9.24 -3.46
C ASP A 68 -2.65 -10.71 -3.85
N LEU A 69 -3.31 -11.48 -2.97
CA LEU A 69 -3.58 -12.89 -3.20
C LEU A 69 -4.48 -13.12 -4.42
N SER A 70 -5.52 -12.31 -4.60
CA SER A 70 -6.43 -12.44 -5.75
C SER A 70 -5.71 -12.11 -7.07
N THR A 71 -4.83 -11.11 -7.07
CA THR A 71 -3.99 -10.80 -8.23
C THR A 71 -3.05 -11.95 -8.55
N PHE A 72 -2.39 -12.51 -7.53
CA PHE A 72 -1.49 -13.65 -7.69
C PHE A 72 -2.19 -14.88 -8.26
N LEU A 73 -3.35 -15.24 -7.71
CA LEU A 73 -4.14 -16.38 -8.19
C LEU A 73 -4.64 -16.17 -9.63
N ALA A 74 -5.04 -14.94 -9.98
CA ALA A 74 -5.41 -14.59 -11.35
C ALA A 74 -4.21 -14.74 -12.31
N ALA A 75 -3.02 -14.30 -11.89
CA ALA A 75 -1.79 -14.44 -12.67
C ALA A 75 -1.41 -15.92 -12.88
N GLN A 76 -1.51 -16.74 -11.84
CA GLN A 76 -1.29 -18.20 -11.97
C GLN A 76 -2.27 -18.84 -12.94
N ARG A 77 -3.56 -18.48 -12.85
CA ARG A 77 -4.58 -19.03 -13.73
C ARG A 77 -4.30 -18.68 -15.19
N MET A 78 -4.00 -17.41 -15.49
CA MET A 78 -3.66 -16.99 -16.84
C MET A 78 -2.42 -17.72 -17.36
N ARG A 79 -1.38 -17.87 -16.53
CA ARG A 79 -0.17 -18.63 -16.89
C ARG A 79 -0.49 -20.09 -17.23
N ALA A 80 -1.37 -20.73 -16.47
CA ALA A 80 -1.81 -22.10 -16.74
C ALA A 80 -2.54 -22.23 -18.09
N ASP A 81 -3.22 -21.17 -18.52
CA ASP A 81 -3.88 -21.07 -19.82
C ASP A 81 -2.92 -20.60 -20.95
N GLY A 82 -1.62 -20.41 -20.67
CA GLY A 82 -0.61 -19.95 -21.63
C GLY A 82 -0.58 -18.43 -21.86
N GLU A 83 -1.29 -17.68 -21.02
CA GLU A 83 -1.48 -16.23 -21.13
C GLU A 83 -0.73 -15.46 -20.03
N THR A 84 -0.69 -14.13 -20.16
CA THR A 84 -0.12 -13.23 -19.15
C THR A 84 -1.18 -12.28 -18.61
N LEU A 85 -1.17 -12.04 -17.29
CA LEU A 85 -2.12 -11.11 -16.67
C LEU A 85 -1.73 -9.66 -16.99
N GLY A 86 -2.42 -9.05 -17.95
CA GLY A 86 -2.16 -7.66 -18.35
C GLY A 86 -2.76 -6.59 -17.43
N ARG A 87 -3.98 -6.82 -16.93
CA ARG A 87 -4.72 -5.86 -16.07
C ARG A 87 -5.55 -6.59 -15.02
N PHE A 88 -5.51 -6.08 -13.80
CA PHE A 88 -6.31 -6.54 -12.68
C PHE A 88 -7.01 -5.35 -12.02
N GLU A 89 -8.32 -5.45 -11.83
CA GLU A 89 -9.09 -4.44 -11.09
C GLU A 89 -9.82 -5.08 -9.92
N ALA A 90 -9.49 -4.63 -8.70
CA ALA A 90 -10.22 -4.95 -7.48
C ALA A 90 -11.29 -3.88 -7.23
N PHE A 91 -12.52 -4.33 -7.00
CA PHE A 91 -13.63 -3.46 -6.61
C PHE A 91 -14.01 -3.73 -5.16
N ILE A 92 -13.74 -2.77 -4.29
CA ILE A 92 -14.17 -2.81 -2.89
C ILE A 92 -15.58 -2.21 -2.83
N GLY A 93 -16.52 -2.96 -2.27
CA GLY A 93 -17.90 -2.52 -2.05
C GLY A 93 -18.29 -2.64 -0.58
N GLY A 94 -19.21 -1.76 -0.13
CA GLY A 94 -19.76 -1.74 1.22
C GLY A 94 -19.85 -0.32 1.81
N ASP A 95 -20.70 -0.14 2.81
CA ASP A 95 -20.85 1.09 3.63
C ASP A 95 -19.64 1.33 4.56
N SER A 96 -18.42 1.07 4.09
CA SER A 96 -17.22 1.34 4.86
C SER A 96 -16.87 2.82 4.78
N GLY A 97 -17.58 3.62 5.59
CA GLY A 97 -17.04 4.90 6.03
C GLY A 97 -15.61 4.69 6.53
N LEU A 98 -14.70 5.61 6.16
CA LEU A 98 -13.29 5.54 6.57
C LEU A 98 -13.22 5.36 8.09
N PRO A 99 -12.53 4.34 8.63
CA PRO A 99 -12.36 4.19 10.07
C PRO A 99 -11.81 5.48 10.69
N THR A 100 -12.26 5.88 11.87
CA THR A 100 -11.83 7.13 12.51
C THR A 100 -10.30 7.19 12.70
N GLY A 101 -9.65 6.04 12.92
CA GLY A 101 -8.19 5.93 12.92
C GLY A 101 -7.55 6.25 11.57
N THR A 102 -8.19 5.85 10.47
CA THR A 102 -7.77 6.14 9.09
C THR A 102 -7.91 7.63 8.76
N VAL A 103 -8.99 8.29 9.20
CA VAL A 103 -9.15 9.75 9.07
C VAL A 103 -8.01 10.48 9.78
N ASN A 104 -7.64 10.07 11.00
CA ASN A 104 -6.53 10.66 11.73
C ASN A 104 -5.18 10.46 11.03
N THR A 105 -4.91 9.28 10.46
CA THR A 105 -3.71 9.02 9.65
C THR A 105 -3.68 9.86 8.36
N MET A 106 -4.83 10.00 7.68
CA MET A 106 -4.95 10.86 6.49
C MET A 106 -4.74 12.33 6.84
N VAL A 107 -5.28 12.81 7.96
CA VAL A 107 -5.06 14.17 8.47
C VAL A 107 -3.58 14.37 8.82
N ALA A 108 -2.92 13.40 9.45
CA ALA A 108 -1.49 13.45 9.73
C ALA A 108 -0.66 13.51 8.43
N GLY A 109 -0.99 12.70 7.43
CA GLY A 109 -0.36 12.72 6.11
C GLY A 109 -0.58 14.04 5.36
N ILE A 110 -1.81 14.58 5.37
CA ILE A 110 -2.14 15.89 4.79
C ILE A 110 -1.39 17.00 5.51
N ASN A 111 -1.27 16.96 6.84
CA ASN A 111 -0.52 17.95 7.61
C ASN A 111 0.99 17.87 7.30
N GLN A 112 1.55 16.68 7.09
CA GLN A 112 2.92 16.51 6.62
C GLN A 112 3.10 17.06 5.19
N VAL A 113 2.16 16.80 4.28
CA VAL A 113 2.22 17.32 2.91
C VAL A 113 2.07 18.84 2.89
N LYS A 114 1.15 19.41 3.67
CA LYS A 114 1.02 20.86 3.86
C LYS A 114 2.30 21.47 4.40
N GLY A 115 2.93 20.84 5.39
CA GLY A 115 4.23 21.28 5.93
C GLY A 115 5.33 21.29 4.86
N ARG A 116 5.40 20.25 4.02
CA ARG A 116 6.39 20.14 2.94
C ARG A 116 6.13 21.11 1.79
N VAL A 117 4.87 21.27 1.36
CA VAL A 117 4.47 22.18 0.28
C VAL A 117 4.64 23.63 0.71
N LEU A 118 4.20 23.98 1.92
CA LEU A 118 4.37 25.32 2.47
C LEU A 118 5.86 25.67 2.56
N ARG A 119 6.70 24.73 2.98
CA ARG A 119 8.15 24.91 3.01
C ARG A 119 8.77 25.07 1.62
N ALA A 120 8.33 24.28 0.65
CA ALA A 120 8.79 24.40 -0.73
C ALA A 120 8.44 25.76 -1.33
N VAL A 121 7.19 26.22 -1.17
CA VAL A 121 6.70 27.50 -1.70
C VAL A 121 7.33 28.70 -0.98
N THR A 122 7.67 28.55 0.30
CA THR A 122 8.29 29.62 1.10
C THR A 122 9.81 29.54 1.14
N LEU A 123 10.43 28.72 0.28
CA LEU A 123 11.89 28.52 0.23
C LEU A 123 12.51 28.20 1.61
N GLY A 124 11.76 27.48 2.46
CA GLY A 124 12.23 27.12 3.79
C GLY A 124 11.83 28.05 4.92
N ALA A 125 11.16 29.19 4.65
CA ALA A 125 10.80 30.17 5.68
C ALA A 125 9.66 29.71 6.60
N CYS A 126 8.76 28.84 6.14
CA CYS A 126 7.65 28.30 6.92
C CYS A 126 7.50 26.78 6.72
N GLY A 127 6.83 26.09 7.64
CA GLY A 127 6.60 24.64 7.58
C GLY A 127 7.63 23.83 8.37
N THR A 128 7.23 22.64 8.81
CA THR A 128 8.09 21.75 9.59
C THR A 128 9.19 21.16 8.68
N PRO A 129 10.47 21.19 9.09
CA PRO A 129 11.49 20.44 8.39
C PRO A 129 11.07 18.97 8.39
N PRO A 130 11.10 18.27 7.23
CA PRO A 130 10.90 16.83 7.24
C PRO A 130 11.98 16.25 8.15
N ALA A 131 11.60 15.26 8.96
CA ALA A 131 12.59 14.42 9.62
C ALA A 131 13.63 14.00 8.56
N PRO A 132 14.94 14.00 8.88
CA PRO A 132 15.95 13.59 7.92
C PRO A 132 15.49 12.29 7.29
N ALA A 133 15.26 12.32 5.98
CA ALA A 133 14.81 11.13 5.28
C ALA A 133 15.86 10.06 5.58
N PRO A 134 15.48 8.88 6.12
CA PRO A 134 16.42 7.79 6.20
C PRO A 134 17.03 7.61 4.80
N GLU A 135 18.33 7.29 4.74
CA GLU A 135 19.03 7.13 3.47
C GLU A 135 18.18 6.32 2.49
N PRO A 136 18.17 6.65 1.18
CA PRO A 136 17.35 5.97 0.19
C PRO A 136 17.73 4.48 0.14
N ARG A 137 16.99 3.68 0.90
CA ARG A 137 17.11 2.23 0.93
C ARG A 137 16.33 1.66 -0.24
N ALA A 138 16.65 0.41 -0.59
CA ALA A 138 16.04 -0.24 -1.73
C ALA A 138 14.50 -0.12 -1.64
N PRO A 139 13.84 0.36 -2.71
CA PRO A 139 12.39 0.54 -2.70
C PRO A 139 11.70 -0.79 -2.41
N TYR A 140 10.57 -0.74 -1.70
CA TYR A 140 9.85 -1.94 -1.30
C TYR A 140 9.45 -2.81 -2.49
N ALA A 141 9.03 -2.19 -3.58
CA ALA A 141 8.85 -2.84 -4.87
C ALA A 141 10.12 -2.70 -5.73
N PRO A 142 10.50 -3.72 -6.52
CA PRO A 142 11.70 -3.66 -7.35
C PRO A 142 11.72 -2.48 -8.33
N LYS A 143 12.92 -1.97 -8.64
CA LYS A 143 13.11 -0.83 -9.56
C LYS A 143 12.55 -1.08 -10.95
N SER A 144 12.50 -2.34 -11.40
CA SER A 144 11.90 -2.73 -12.68
C SER A 144 10.42 -2.35 -12.77
N GLU A 145 9.70 -2.40 -11.65
CA GLU A 145 8.27 -2.09 -11.58
C GLU A 145 7.98 -0.61 -11.31
N SER A 146 9.00 0.21 -10.99
CA SER A 146 8.76 1.58 -10.49
C SER A 146 7.95 2.46 -11.44
N SER A 147 8.17 2.35 -12.75
CA SER A 147 7.42 3.14 -13.74
C SER A 147 5.95 2.70 -13.85
N THR A 148 5.69 1.40 -13.86
CA THR A 148 4.35 0.81 -13.89
C THR A 148 3.61 1.12 -12.59
N MET A 149 4.28 0.92 -11.46
CA MET A 149 3.79 1.25 -10.12
C MET A 149 3.41 2.72 -10.00
N GLN A 150 4.25 3.65 -10.45
CA GLN A 150 3.95 5.08 -10.42
C GLN A 150 2.73 5.42 -11.28
N ARG A 151 2.59 4.80 -12.45
CA ARG A 151 1.39 4.96 -13.30
C ARG A 151 0.14 4.42 -12.60
N ASN A 152 0.21 3.24 -12.01
CA ASN A 152 -0.92 2.60 -11.31
C ASN A 152 -1.33 3.39 -10.06
N LEU A 153 -0.35 3.95 -9.34
CA LEU A 153 -0.58 4.88 -8.23
C LEU A 153 -1.35 6.12 -8.70
N MET A 154 -0.88 6.78 -9.76
CA MET A 154 -1.56 7.94 -10.34
C MET A 154 -2.99 7.60 -10.78
N TRP A 155 -3.17 6.45 -11.45
CA TRP A 155 -4.50 6.00 -11.86
C TRP A 155 -5.42 5.73 -10.68
N SER A 156 -4.89 5.18 -9.58
CA SER A 156 -5.66 4.83 -8.38
C SER A 156 -6.22 6.06 -7.65
N LEU A 157 -5.54 7.21 -7.75
CA LEU A 157 -5.93 8.47 -7.12
C LEU A 157 -7.00 9.27 -7.89
N VAL A 158 -7.30 8.89 -9.13
CA VAL A 158 -8.24 9.62 -9.98
C VAL A 158 -9.59 8.89 -10.05
N PRO A 159 -10.72 9.56 -9.80
CA PRO A 159 -12.04 9.00 -10.08
C PRO A 159 -12.21 8.70 -11.57
N GLY A 160 -12.93 7.64 -11.91
CA GLY A 160 -13.10 7.30 -13.32
C GLY A 160 -14.07 6.17 -13.55
N PHE A 161 -14.47 6.00 -14.81
CA PHE A 161 -15.27 4.87 -15.24
C PHE A 161 -14.38 3.64 -15.47
N SER A 162 -14.73 2.52 -14.85
CA SER A 162 -14.10 1.23 -15.15
C SER A 162 -14.89 0.51 -16.25
N SER A 163 -14.20 0.20 -17.35
CA SER A 163 -14.73 -0.67 -18.40
C SER A 163 -14.91 -2.12 -17.95
N MET A 164 -14.08 -2.63 -17.02
CA MET A 164 -14.17 -3.99 -16.49
C MET A 164 -15.34 -4.14 -15.51
N GLY A 165 -15.53 -3.16 -14.63
CA GLY A 165 -16.64 -3.14 -13.68
C GLY A 165 -17.94 -2.55 -14.23
N ARG A 166 -17.90 -1.96 -15.43
CA ARG A 166 -19.01 -1.22 -16.07
C ARG A 166 -19.67 -0.19 -15.14
N GLN A 167 -18.86 0.48 -14.33
CA GLN A 167 -19.33 1.36 -13.26
C GLN A 167 -18.39 2.55 -13.04
N VAL A 168 -18.90 3.60 -12.43
CA VAL A 168 -18.10 4.71 -11.95
C VAL A 168 -17.42 4.30 -10.65
N CYS A 169 -16.14 4.64 -10.52
CA CYS A 169 -15.32 4.29 -9.39
C CYS A 169 -14.70 5.54 -8.78
N ALA A 170 -14.59 5.53 -7.46
CA ALA A 170 -13.77 6.48 -6.72
C ALA A 170 -12.43 5.84 -6.31
N PRO A 171 -11.41 6.65 -5.99
CA PRO A 171 -10.17 6.17 -5.38
C PRO A 171 -10.47 5.38 -4.09
N HIS A 172 -9.89 4.18 -3.97
CA HIS A 172 -9.87 3.47 -2.70
C HIS A 172 -8.68 3.93 -1.85
N PHE A 173 -8.88 4.14 -0.54
CA PHE A 173 -7.84 4.73 0.31
C PHE A 173 -6.61 3.84 0.47
N MET A 174 -6.75 2.51 0.41
CA MET A 174 -5.60 1.59 0.50
C MET A 174 -4.88 1.38 -0.82
N ALA A 175 -5.46 1.84 -1.94
CA ALA A 175 -4.88 1.64 -3.26
C ALA A 175 -3.43 2.15 -3.37
N PRO A 176 -3.05 3.34 -2.85
CA PRO A 176 -1.67 3.80 -2.90
C PRO A 176 -0.68 2.87 -2.23
N PHE A 177 -1.08 2.17 -1.17
CA PHE A 177 -0.22 1.26 -0.40
C PHE A 177 -0.19 -0.13 -1.02
N ASN A 178 -1.36 -0.66 -1.40
CA ASN A 178 -1.50 -1.99 -1.98
C ASN A 178 -0.80 -2.13 -3.34
N VAL A 179 -0.70 -1.06 -4.12
CA VAL A 179 0.09 -1.05 -5.36
C VAL A 179 1.54 -1.50 -5.07
N HIS A 180 2.15 -1.10 -3.96
CA HIS A 180 3.51 -1.53 -3.62
C HIS A 180 3.60 -3.03 -3.33
N VAL A 181 2.62 -3.58 -2.60
CA VAL A 181 2.54 -5.01 -2.28
C VAL A 181 2.39 -5.84 -3.54
N VAL A 182 1.39 -5.50 -4.37
CA VAL A 182 1.09 -6.22 -5.61
C VAL A 182 2.27 -6.19 -6.57
N HIS A 183 2.94 -5.04 -6.75
CA HIS A 183 4.09 -4.97 -7.64
C HIS A 183 5.32 -5.70 -7.09
N ARG A 184 5.47 -5.80 -5.77
CA ARG A 184 6.51 -6.64 -5.16
C ARG A 184 6.25 -8.11 -5.45
N THR A 185 5.02 -8.59 -5.25
CA THR A 185 4.62 -9.97 -5.56
C THR A 185 4.74 -10.25 -7.07
N ALA A 186 4.28 -9.33 -7.93
CA ALA A 186 4.37 -9.46 -9.38
C ALA A 186 5.79 -9.63 -9.90
N ALA A 187 6.73 -8.87 -9.33
CA ALA A 187 8.14 -8.99 -9.68
C ALA A 187 8.75 -10.30 -9.16
N ALA A 188 8.39 -10.74 -7.95
CA ALA A 188 8.90 -11.98 -7.35
C ALA A 188 8.38 -13.24 -8.08
N GLU A 189 7.12 -13.22 -8.50
CA GLU A 189 6.42 -14.38 -9.06
C GLU A 189 6.45 -14.41 -10.60
N GLY A 190 7.07 -13.42 -11.25
CA GLY A 190 7.29 -13.43 -12.69
C GLY A 190 6.07 -13.02 -13.54
N TYR A 191 5.34 -11.98 -13.13
CA TYR A 191 4.35 -11.29 -13.94
C TYR A 191 4.51 -9.75 -13.86
N PRO A 192 5.70 -9.22 -14.18
CA PRO A 192 5.98 -7.78 -14.12
C PRO A 192 5.13 -6.98 -15.11
N GLY A 193 4.98 -5.67 -14.88
CA GLY A 193 4.27 -4.78 -15.79
C GLY A 193 2.73 -4.84 -15.69
N LEU A 194 2.21 -5.49 -14.65
CA LEU A 194 0.77 -5.57 -14.37
C LEU A 194 0.12 -4.18 -14.25
N GLN A 195 -1.01 -3.98 -14.92
CA GLN A 195 -1.89 -2.83 -14.66
C GLN A 195 -2.83 -3.15 -13.50
N TYR A 196 -2.38 -2.86 -12.27
CA TYR A 196 -3.16 -3.06 -11.05
C TYR A 196 -3.96 -1.80 -10.69
N ARG A 197 -5.25 -1.96 -10.37
CA ARG A 197 -6.11 -0.88 -9.89
C ARG A 197 -7.03 -1.38 -8.79
N GLU A 198 -7.16 -0.56 -7.76
CA GLU A 198 -8.08 -0.81 -6.66
C GLU A 198 -9.03 0.36 -6.50
N ARG A 199 -10.32 0.04 -6.45
CA ARG A 199 -11.39 1.01 -6.69
C ARG A 199 -12.51 0.83 -5.69
N LEU A 200 -13.04 1.95 -5.19
CA LEU A 200 -14.31 1.94 -4.47
C LEU A 200 -15.45 1.95 -5.50
N LYS A 201 -16.38 0.99 -5.36
CA LYS A 201 -17.59 0.93 -6.18
C LYS A 201 -18.53 2.07 -5.80
N MET A 202 -18.98 2.85 -6.78
CA MET A 202 -20.00 3.88 -6.58
C MET A 202 -21.36 3.33 -7.01
N PRO A 203 -22.32 3.10 -6.09
CA PRO A 203 -23.62 2.51 -6.43
C PRO A 203 -24.48 3.41 -7.34
N CYS A 204 -24.29 4.73 -7.32
CA CYS A 204 -25.22 5.69 -7.94
C CYS A 204 -24.58 6.62 -8.99
N GLY A 205 -23.43 6.23 -9.57
CA GLY A 205 -22.74 7.04 -10.59
C GLY A 205 -21.97 8.26 -10.04
N PRO A 206 -21.59 9.25 -10.87
CA PRO A 206 -20.74 10.38 -10.45
C PRO A 206 -21.40 11.30 -9.41
N ALA A 207 -22.73 11.31 -9.32
CA ALA A 207 -23.48 12.16 -8.41
C ALA A 207 -23.30 11.78 -6.93
N SER A 208 -22.99 10.51 -6.63
CA SER A 208 -22.64 10.11 -5.25
C SER A 208 -21.28 10.65 -4.80
N LEU A 209 -20.41 11.09 -5.71
CA LEU A 209 -19.14 11.76 -5.38
C LEU A 209 -19.36 13.11 -4.66
N PHE A 210 -20.54 13.71 -4.86
CA PHE A 210 -20.96 14.98 -4.25
C PHE A 210 -21.96 14.81 -3.09
N GLY A 211 -22.22 13.57 -2.65
CA GLY A 211 -23.20 13.30 -1.60
C GLY A 211 -24.66 13.61 -2.00
N LEU A 212 -24.94 13.75 -3.30
CA LEU A 212 -26.27 14.12 -3.82
C LEU A 212 -27.25 12.94 -3.91
N LEU A 213 -26.77 11.70 -3.76
CA LEU A 213 -27.59 10.49 -3.79
C LEU A 213 -27.24 9.60 -2.58
N PRO A 214 -28.23 8.97 -1.94
CA PRO A 214 -27.99 8.06 -0.82
C PRO A 214 -27.12 6.89 -1.27
N THR A 215 -26.15 6.52 -0.43
CA THR A 215 -25.47 5.23 -0.51
C THR A 215 -26.49 4.16 -0.11
N ALA A 216 -26.81 3.27 -1.04
CA ALA A 216 -27.75 2.18 -0.83
C ALA A 216 -27.00 0.88 -0.54
#